data_AF-A0AAW0F234-F1
#
_entry.id   AF-A0AAW0F234-F1
#
_cell.length_a   1.000
_cell.length_b   1.000
_cell.length_c   1.000
_cell.angle_alpha   90.00
_cell.angle_beta   90.00
_cell.angle_gamma   90.00
#
_symmetry.space_group_name_H-M   'P 1'
#
loop_
_entity.id
_entity.type
_entity.pdbx_description
1 polymer ?
#
loop_
_entity_poly.entity_id
_entity_poly.type
_entity_poly.pdbx_seq_one_letter_code
_entity_poly.pdbx_strand_id
1 'polypeptide(L)'
;MPATGSRQRRPTPRDGRKIGIEKLVERVFIRSPRTLSFSHRSLGSLRHPYASLICEACAARSSTQDKVTYLLEVFLEAKSEKETWARVERIFDSKLGDALMEKIKLDLLMSSELLQRFEVLWSRLGGRSGGVIGEDAYKQFQQQLYFTLFGIEDMALLPATMQFILEDYQYDSQGKSGIEFGGFANSMLELADNWTRTRAVADFVAFTDRVIGLFPAAASQPQRTGVSADFTLSPEAFFRGGVVVPRTDNGETAYVRTTL
;
A
#
# COMPACT_ATOMS: atom_id res chain seq x y z
N MET A 1 -58.79 11.47 -10.36
CA MET A 1 -58.02 11.40 -9.11
C MET A 1 -57.18 10.12 -9.12
N PRO A 2 -55.89 10.15 -9.52
CA PRO A 2 -55.04 8.97 -9.47
C PRO A 2 -54.38 8.86 -8.09
N ALA A 3 -54.45 7.68 -7.49
CA ALA A 3 -53.80 7.35 -6.23
C ALA A 3 -52.27 7.22 -6.45
N THR A 4 -51.51 8.03 -5.72
CA THR A 4 -50.05 7.93 -5.60
C THR A 4 -49.68 6.64 -4.86
N GLY A 5 -49.24 5.63 -5.61
CA GLY A 5 -48.62 4.44 -5.06
C GLY A 5 -47.19 4.74 -4.59
N SER A 6 -47.02 4.93 -3.28
CA SER A 6 -45.70 4.93 -2.65
C SER A 6 -45.08 3.54 -2.78
N ARG A 7 -44.11 3.37 -3.68
CA ARG A 7 -43.20 2.21 -3.66
C ARG A 7 -42.38 2.27 -2.36
N GLN A 8 -42.87 1.63 -1.32
CA GLN A 8 -42.05 1.25 -0.17
C GLN A 8 -40.94 0.34 -0.70
N ARG A 9 -39.71 0.86 -0.77
CA ARG A 9 -38.50 0.03 -0.90
C ARG A 9 -38.48 -0.90 0.31
N ARG A 10 -38.79 -2.18 0.10
CA ARG A 10 -38.55 -3.21 1.12
C ARG A 10 -37.06 -3.18 1.45
N PRO A 11 -36.65 -2.99 2.72
CA PRO A 11 -35.26 -3.19 3.10
C PRO A 11 -34.91 -4.64 2.78
N THR A 12 -33.86 -4.84 1.98
CA THR A 12 -33.29 -6.16 1.74
C THR A 12 -32.92 -6.77 3.10
N PRO A 13 -33.19 -8.06 3.34
CA PRO A 13 -32.81 -8.69 4.59
C PRO A 13 -31.30 -8.58 4.75
N ARG A 14 -30.84 -7.87 5.79
CA ARG A 14 -29.43 -7.86 6.16
C ARG A 14 -29.04 -9.27 6.56
N ASP A 15 -28.20 -9.92 5.77
CA ASP A 15 -27.62 -11.21 6.12
C ASP A 15 -26.82 -11.04 7.42
N GLY A 16 -27.19 -11.78 8.47
CA GLY A 16 -26.52 -11.75 9.77
C GLY A 16 -25.05 -12.18 9.72
N ARG A 17 -24.58 -12.70 8.58
CA ARG A 17 -23.18 -13.02 8.28
C ARG A 17 -22.36 -11.82 7.81
N LYS A 18 -22.98 -10.67 7.54
CA LYS A 18 -22.34 -9.44 7.04
C LYS A 18 -22.16 -8.44 8.18
N ILE A 19 -20.91 -8.06 8.44
CA ILE A 19 -20.60 -6.99 9.39
C ILE A 19 -20.88 -5.67 8.67
N GLY A 20 -21.91 -4.95 9.09
CA GLY A 20 -22.20 -3.62 8.56
C GLY A 20 -21.04 -2.65 8.80
N ILE A 21 -20.90 -1.70 7.89
CA ILE A 21 -19.82 -0.73 7.89
C ILE A 21 -19.67 0.00 9.22
N GLU A 22 -20.76 0.32 9.91
CA GLU A 22 -20.75 0.99 11.21
C GLU A 22 -20.03 0.16 12.28
N LYS A 23 -20.19 -1.18 12.27
CA LYS A 23 -19.44 -2.09 13.16
C LYS A 23 -17.97 -2.20 12.76
N LEU A 24 -17.64 -2.02 11.48
CA LEU A 24 -16.24 -1.93 11.02
C LEU A 24 -15.60 -0.61 11.48
N VAL A 25 -16.32 0.53 11.46
CA VAL A 25 -15.85 1.82 12.01
C VAL A 25 -15.48 1.65 13.47
N GLU A 26 -16.39 1.07 14.25
CA GLU A 26 -16.24 0.93 15.68
C GLU A 26 -14.98 0.12 16.00
N ARG A 27 -14.69 -0.91 15.19
CA ARG A 27 -13.43 -1.67 15.29
C ARG A 27 -12.20 -0.85 14.91
N VAL A 28 -12.24 -0.03 13.85
CA VAL A 28 -11.14 0.91 13.52
C VAL A 28 -10.88 1.84 14.71
N PHE A 29 -11.93 2.47 15.23
CA PHE A 29 -11.83 3.44 16.30
C PHE A 29 -11.28 2.83 17.60
N ILE A 30 -11.74 1.63 17.97
CA ILE A 30 -11.38 0.97 19.23
C ILE A 30 -10.03 0.28 19.17
N ARG A 31 -9.70 -0.42 18.07
CA ARG A 31 -8.50 -1.28 18.01
C ARG A 31 -7.25 -0.55 17.51
N SER A 32 -7.39 0.38 16.57
CA SER A 32 -6.25 1.08 15.97
C SER A 32 -6.75 2.33 15.21
N PRO A 33 -6.87 3.51 15.86
CA PRO A 33 -7.21 4.73 15.13
C PRO A 33 -6.15 4.99 14.07
N ARG A 34 -6.54 4.81 12.80
CA ARG A 34 -5.64 4.96 11.66
C ARG A 34 -5.66 6.36 11.11
N THR A 35 -4.52 6.86 10.68
CA THR A 35 -4.24 8.30 10.66
C THR A 35 -3.71 8.70 9.28
N LEU A 36 -2.79 7.94 8.68
CA LEU A 36 -2.43 8.09 7.26
C LEU A 36 -3.43 7.34 6.35
N SER A 37 -4.14 6.39 6.94
CA SER A 37 -5.01 5.44 6.28
C SER A 37 -6.38 5.98 5.87
N PHE A 38 -6.83 7.17 6.25
CA PHE A 38 -8.02 7.74 5.60
C PHE A 38 -7.62 8.25 4.20
N SER A 39 -7.11 7.32 3.39
CA SER A 39 -6.66 7.58 2.04
C SER A 39 -7.89 7.83 1.20
N HIS A 40 -7.84 8.86 0.34
CA HIS A 40 -8.89 9.15 -0.65
C HIS A 40 -8.94 8.12 -1.80
N ARG A 41 -8.37 6.93 -1.60
CA ARG A 41 -8.39 5.81 -2.56
C ARG A 41 -9.77 5.19 -2.62
N SER A 42 -10.01 4.40 -3.66
CA SER A 42 -11.24 3.61 -3.73
C SER A 42 -11.28 2.54 -2.64
N LEU A 43 -12.48 2.18 -2.21
CA LEU A 43 -12.65 1.28 -1.06
C LEU A 43 -12.01 -0.10 -1.26
N GLY A 44 -11.93 -0.55 -2.50
CA GLY A 44 -11.29 -1.81 -2.84
C GLY A 44 -9.77 -1.78 -2.76
N SER A 45 -9.14 -0.60 -2.77
CA SER A 45 -7.69 -0.44 -2.69
C SER A 45 -7.12 -1.05 -1.41
N LEU A 46 -5.97 -1.72 -1.52
CA LEU A 46 -5.21 -2.20 -0.36
C LEU A 46 -4.73 -1.07 0.57
N ARG A 47 -4.66 0.16 0.07
CA ARG A 47 -4.33 1.37 0.84
C ARG A 47 -5.55 1.99 1.50
N HIS A 48 -6.74 1.48 1.21
CA HIS A 48 -7.93 1.90 1.91
C HIS A 48 -8.13 1.01 3.15
N PRO A 49 -8.45 1.56 4.33
CA PRO A 49 -8.54 0.84 5.61
C PRO A 49 -9.60 -0.24 5.57
N TYR A 50 -10.63 -0.01 4.74
CA TYR A 50 -11.62 -1.02 4.37
C TYR A 50 -10.99 -2.37 4.03
N ALA A 51 -9.95 -2.42 3.18
CA ALA A 51 -9.34 -3.66 2.72
C ALA A 51 -8.76 -4.51 3.87
N SER A 52 -8.06 -3.88 4.81
CA SER A 52 -7.51 -4.59 5.98
C SER A 52 -8.60 -5.08 6.94
N LEU A 53 -9.71 -4.34 7.08
CA LEU A 53 -10.82 -4.70 7.98
C LEU A 53 -11.63 -5.86 7.42
N ILE A 54 -11.88 -5.86 6.12
CA ILE A 54 -12.54 -6.98 5.45
C ILE A 54 -11.62 -8.21 5.49
N CYS A 55 -10.30 -8.03 5.44
CA CYS A 55 -9.33 -9.12 5.65
C CYS A 55 -9.45 -9.72 7.06
N GLU A 56 -9.49 -8.89 8.10
CA GLU A 56 -9.70 -9.35 9.48
C GLU A 56 -11.06 -10.05 9.67
N ALA A 57 -12.12 -9.52 9.07
CA ALA A 57 -13.45 -10.14 9.10
C ALA A 57 -13.47 -11.48 8.34
N CYS A 58 -12.75 -11.56 7.22
CA CYS A 58 -12.56 -12.76 6.42
C CYS A 58 -11.78 -13.85 7.18
N ALA A 59 -10.82 -13.47 8.03
CA ALA A 59 -10.02 -14.41 8.81
C ALA A 59 -10.85 -15.30 9.76
N ALA A 60 -12.05 -14.86 10.16
CA ALA A 60 -12.96 -15.65 10.99
C ALA A 60 -13.71 -16.77 10.22
N ARG A 61 -13.57 -16.84 8.88
CA ARG A 61 -14.22 -17.86 8.04
C ARG A 61 -13.42 -19.16 8.03
N SER A 62 -14.13 -20.29 8.06
CA SER A 62 -13.57 -21.64 8.22
C SER A 62 -12.93 -22.23 6.96
N SER A 63 -13.43 -21.90 5.76
CA SER A 63 -12.92 -22.46 4.50
C SER A 63 -12.40 -21.39 3.54
N THR A 64 -11.45 -21.74 2.67
CA THR A 64 -10.93 -20.85 1.62
C THR A 64 -12.03 -20.41 0.65
N GLN A 65 -12.97 -21.30 0.33
CA GLN A 65 -14.09 -20.98 -0.55
C GLN A 65 -15.01 -19.91 0.08
N ASP A 66 -15.34 -20.03 1.37
CA ASP A 66 -16.14 -19.02 2.08
C ASP A 66 -15.42 -17.68 2.14
N LYS A 67 -14.09 -17.69 2.27
CA LYS A 67 -13.26 -16.48 2.24
C LYS A 67 -13.31 -15.80 0.87
N VAL A 68 -13.13 -16.55 -0.21
CA VAL A 68 -13.21 -16.04 -1.59
C VAL A 68 -14.58 -15.46 -1.87
N THR A 69 -15.66 -16.19 -1.58
CA THR A 69 -17.04 -15.71 -1.78
C THR A 69 -17.30 -14.43 -0.99
N TYR A 70 -16.89 -14.38 0.28
CA TYR A 70 -17.04 -13.18 1.10
C TYR A 70 -16.31 -11.98 0.52
N LEU A 71 -15.05 -12.13 0.10
CA LEU A 71 -14.28 -11.03 -0.49
C LEU A 71 -14.88 -10.54 -1.80
N LEU A 72 -15.33 -11.45 -2.67
CA LEU A 72 -16.00 -11.09 -3.93
C LEU A 72 -17.26 -10.27 -3.67
N GLU A 73 -18.12 -10.70 -2.75
CA GLU A 73 -19.32 -9.95 -2.38
C GLU A 73 -18.97 -8.55 -1.86
N VAL A 74 -17.98 -8.47 -0.97
CA VAL A 74 -17.53 -7.21 -0.36
C VAL A 74 -16.95 -6.25 -1.40
N PHE A 75 -16.16 -6.73 -2.37
CA PHE A 75 -15.61 -5.90 -3.44
C PHE A 75 -16.70 -5.42 -4.42
N LEU A 76 -17.71 -6.25 -4.69
CA LEU A 76 -18.88 -5.87 -5.49
C LEU A 76 -19.72 -4.79 -4.80
N GLU A 77 -19.92 -4.90 -3.49
CA GLU A 77 -20.70 -3.97 -2.66
C GLU A 77 -19.91 -2.69 -2.28
N ALA A 78 -18.59 -2.67 -2.47
CA ALA A 78 -17.73 -1.55 -2.11
C ALA A 78 -18.19 -0.20 -2.71
N LYS A 79 -18.77 -0.21 -3.91
CA LYS A 79 -19.30 1.01 -4.54
C LYS A 79 -20.55 1.55 -3.82
N SER A 80 -21.45 0.69 -3.38
CA SER A 80 -22.67 1.11 -2.66
C SER A 80 -22.37 1.66 -1.26
N GLU A 81 -21.23 1.29 -0.71
CA GLU A 81 -20.80 1.67 0.64
C GLU A 81 -20.00 2.98 0.69
N LYS A 82 -19.68 3.56 -0.47
CA LYS A 82 -18.83 4.76 -0.61
C LYS A 82 -19.35 5.95 0.21
N GLU A 83 -20.65 6.21 0.19
CA GLU A 83 -21.23 7.36 0.91
C GLU A 83 -21.14 7.21 2.43
N THR A 84 -21.34 5.99 2.93
CA THR A 84 -21.19 5.67 4.35
C THR A 84 -19.75 5.89 4.80
N TRP A 85 -18.79 5.43 4.01
CA TRP A 85 -17.36 5.64 4.29
C TRP A 85 -16.91 7.08 4.19
N ALA A 86 -17.37 7.83 3.20
CA ALA A 86 -17.09 9.27 3.11
C ALA A 86 -17.61 10.07 4.31
N ARG A 87 -18.65 9.58 5.00
CA ARG A 87 -19.10 10.19 6.26
C ARG A 87 -18.15 9.89 7.41
N VAL A 88 -17.62 8.68 7.47
CA VAL A 88 -16.68 8.24 8.52
C VAL A 88 -15.36 8.98 8.37
N GLU A 89 -14.80 9.01 7.17
CA GLU A 89 -13.61 9.78 6.80
C GLU A 89 -13.69 11.22 7.32
N ARG A 90 -14.76 11.95 6.97
CA ARG A 90 -15.00 13.33 7.47
C ARG A 90 -15.02 13.47 8.99
N ILE A 91 -15.51 12.47 9.72
CA ILE A 91 -15.51 12.51 11.18
C ILE A 91 -14.08 12.38 11.69
N PHE A 92 -13.29 11.46 11.12
CA PHE A 92 -11.90 11.29 11.52
C PHE A 92 -11.04 12.50 11.16
N ASP A 93 -11.17 13.03 9.94
CA ASP A 93 -10.47 14.25 9.52
C ASP A 93 -10.80 15.44 10.45
N SER A 94 -12.05 15.56 10.91
CA SER A 94 -12.43 16.61 11.87
C SER A 94 -11.78 16.48 13.26
N LYS A 95 -11.27 15.29 13.60
CA LYS A 95 -10.66 14.98 14.89
C LYS A 95 -9.14 14.91 14.84
N LEU A 96 -8.60 14.61 13.66
CA LEU A 96 -7.19 14.43 13.42
C LEU A 96 -6.68 15.65 12.66
N GLY A 97 -5.99 16.55 13.35
CA GLY A 97 -5.56 17.81 12.73
C GLY A 97 -4.47 17.59 11.67
N ASP A 98 -4.72 18.04 10.44
CA ASP A 98 -3.86 17.89 9.24
C ASP A 98 -2.36 18.08 9.52
N ALA A 99 -1.99 19.10 10.29
CA ALA A 99 -0.59 19.40 10.61
C ALA A 99 0.11 18.30 11.42
N LEU A 100 -0.58 17.65 12.35
CA LEU A 100 -0.02 16.52 13.10
C LEU A 100 0.19 15.31 12.19
N MET A 101 -0.75 15.08 11.27
CA MET A 101 -0.74 13.96 10.32
C MET A 101 0.42 14.08 9.36
N GLU A 102 0.57 15.27 8.76
CA GLU A 102 1.67 15.58 7.86
C GLU A 102 3.00 15.49 8.60
N LYS A 103 3.08 15.93 9.86
CA LYS A 103 4.29 15.73 10.67
C LYS A 103 4.66 14.25 10.81
N ILE A 104 3.71 13.39 11.20
CA ILE A 104 3.95 11.95 11.36
C ILE A 104 4.40 11.32 10.03
N LYS A 105 3.74 11.68 8.93
CA LYS A 105 4.10 11.23 7.58
C LYS A 105 5.53 11.64 7.22
N LEU A 106 5.89 12.90 7.45
CA LEU A 106 7.23 13.42 7.20
C LEU A 106 8.26 12.72 8.09
N ASP A 107 7.98 12.52 9.38
CA ASP A 107 8.89 11.82 10.29
C ASP A 107 9.19 10.38 9.80
N LEU A 108 8.17 9.67 9.29
CA LEU A 108 8.34 8.35 8.67
C LEU A 108 9.10 8.42 7.34
N LEU A 109 8.81 9.40 6.48
CA LEU A 109 9.54 9.63 5.23
C LEU A 109 10.98 10.06 5.45
N MET A 110 11.32 10.68 6.59
CA MET A 110 12.69 11.05 6.93
C MET A 110 13.49 9.90 7.54
N SER A 111 12.86 8.75 7.82
CA SER A 111 13.57 7.54 8.23
C SER A 111 14.42 7.01 7.06
N SER A 112 15.74 7.11 7.21
CA SER A 112 16.71 6.56 6.25
C SER A 112 16.51 5.07 6.02
N GLU A 113 16.25 4.33 7.09
CA GLU A 113 16.02 2.90 7.03
C GLU A 113 14.77 2.58 6.19
N LEU A 114 13.64 3.25 6.45
CA LEU A 114 12.41 2.97 5.72
C LEU A 114 12.51 3.39 4.24
N LEU A 115 13.10 4.56 3.97
CA LEU A 115 13.35 5.00 2.60
C LEU A 115 14.24 4.02 1.82
N GLN A 116 15.27 3.47 2.45
CA GLN A 116 16.12 2.46 1.81
C GLN A 116 15.32 1.22 1.40
N ARG A 117 14.34 0.80 2.20
CA ARG A 117 13.49 -0.37 1.91
C ARG A 117 12.55 -0.07 0.74
N PHE A 118 11.92 1.11 0.74
CA PHE A 118 11.11 1.55 -0.40
C PHE A 118 11.93 1.61 -1.69
N GLU A 119 13.15 2.11 -1.61
CA GLU A 119 14.03 2.18 -2.77
C GLU A 119 14.44 0.81 -3.29
N VAL A 120 14.79 -0.13 -2.39
CA VAL A 120 15.05 -1.52 -2.78
C VAL A 120 13.84 -2.09 -3.51
N LEU A 121 12.64 -1.97 -2.94
CA LEU A 121 11.43 -2.48 -3.58
C LEU A 121 11.17 -1.81 -4.93
N TRP A 122 11.26 -0.47 -5.00
CA TRP A 122 11.09 0.29 -6.23
C TRP A 122 12.04 -0.16 -7.34
N SER A 123 13.32 -0.39 -7.01
CA SER A 123 14.30 -0.94 -7.95
C SER A 123 13.96 -2.36 -8.41
N ARG A 124 13.43 -3.21 -7.53
CA ARG A 124 13.02 -4.57 -7.90
C ARG A 124 11.80 -4.60 -8.83
N LEU A 125 10.99 -3.55 -8.81
CA LEU A 125 9.86 -3.36 -9.73
C LEU A 125 10.27 -2.68 -11.06
N GLY A 126 11.57 -2.51 -11.31
CA GLY A 126 12.10 -1.89 -12.53
C GLY A 126 12.32 -0.38 -12.45
N GLY A 127 12.12 0.22 -11.27
CA GLY A 127 12.47 1.61 -11.01
C GLY A 127 13.98 1.86 -11.13
N ARG A 128 14.36 2.96 -11.79
CA ARG A 128 15.75 3.41 -11.96
C ARG A 128 15.83 4.90 -11.72
N SER A 129 17.01 5.45 -11.40
CA SER A 129 17.19 6.90 -11.20
C SER A 129 16.59 7.71 -12.36
N GLY A 130 15.79 8.73 -12.04
CA GLY A 130 15.04 9.54 -13.01
C GLY A 130 13.98 8.77 -13.83
N GLY A 131 13.75 7.50 -13.51
CA GLY A 131 12.79 6.62 -14.17
C GLY A 131 11.48 6.48 -13.39
N VAL A 132 10.64 5.58 -13.91
CA VAL A 132 9.29 5.33 -13.39
C VAL A 132 8.99 3.84 -13.37
N ILE A 133 8.06 3.41 -12.51
CA ILE A 133 7.40 2.12 -12.63
C ILE A 133 6.28 2.26 -13.65
N GLY A 134 6.30 1.42 -14.70
CA GLY A 134 5.25 1.36 -15.70
C GLY A 134 4.00 0.62 -15.22
N GLU A 135 2.90 0.81 -15.92
CA GLU A 135 1.58 0.26 -15.57
C GLU A 135 1.57 -1.26 -15.37
N ASP A 136 2.21 -2.02 -16.28
CA ASP A 136 2.19 -3.49 -16.21
C ASP A 136 2.95 -4.02 -14.98
N ALA A 137 4.13 -3.45 -14.69
CA ALA A 137 4.90 -3.79 -13.49
C ALA A 137 4.12 -3.44 -12.22
N TYR A 138 3.42 -2.30 -12.21
CA TYR A 138 2.56 -1.91 -11.10
C TYR A 138 1.37 -2.85 -10.91
N LYS A 139 0.70 -3.25 -11.98
CA LYS A 139 -0.43 -4.20 -11.93
C LYS A 139 0.01 -5.54 -11.35
N GLN A 140 1.13 -6.08 -11.83
CA GLN A 140 1.68 -7.34 -11.32
C GLN A 140 2.05 -7.21 -9.84
N PHE A 141 2.69 -6.11 -9.45
CA PHE A 141 3.01 -5.80 -8.07
C PHE A 141 1.76 -5.80 -7.17
N GLN A 142 0.74 -5.03 -7.54
CA GLN A 142 -0.49 -4.92 -6.76
C GLN A 142 -1.25 -6.25 -6.70
N GLN A 143 -1.34 -7.00 -7.80
CA GLN A 143 -1.99 -8.32 -7.81
C GLN A 143 -1.34 -9.28 -6.80
N GLN A 144 -0.01 -9.35 -6.78
CA GLN A 144 0.72 -10.17 -5.83
C GLN A 144 0.48 -9.72 -4.38
N LEU A 145 0.36 -8.41 -4.15
CA LEU A 145 -0.02 -7.89 -2.83
C LEU A 145 -1.42 -8.32 -2.42
N TYR A 146 -2.43 -8.26 -3.30
CA TYR A 146 -3.78 -8.74 -2.98
C TYR A 146 -3.76 -10.21 -2.55
N PHE A 147 -3.08 -11.08 -3.32
CA PHE A 147 -2.99 -12.50 -2.96
C PHE A 147 -2.30 -12.73 -1.63
N THR A 148 -1.16 -12.06 -1.41
CA THR A 148 -0.35 -12.24 -0.20
C THR A 148 -1.07 -11.71 1.04
N LEU A 149 -1.65 -10.51 0.96
CA LEU A 149 -2.25 -9.84 2.10
C LEU A 149 -3.59 -10.44 2.50
N PHE A 150 -4.40 -10.89 1.53
CA PHE A 150 -5.64 -11.63 1.82
C PHE A 150 -5.40 -13.13 2.08
N GLY A 151 -4.21 -13.65 1.78
CA GLY A 151 -3.85 -15.06 1.96
C GLY A 151 -4.66 -16.01 1.06
N ILE A 152 -4.98 -15.56 -0.16
CA ILE A 152 -5.83 -16.29 -1.11
C ILE A 152 -5.19 -16.20 -2.49
N GLU A 153 -4.63 -17.31 -2.94
CA GLU A 153 -4.07 -17.48 -4.29
C GLU A 153 -5.15 -17.95 -5.27
N ASP A 154 -6.30 -17.27 -5.27
CA ASP A 154 -7.43 -17.61 -6.14
C ASP A 154 -7.57 -16.57 -7.26
N MET A 155 -7.45 -17.05 -8.50
CA MET A 155 -7.60 -16.23 -9.70
C MET A 155 -9.00 -15.61 -9.84
N ALA A 156 -10.00 -16.11 -9.10
CA ALA A 156 -11.34 -15.53 -9.08
C ALA A 156 -11.36 -14.09 -8.54
N LEU A 157 -10.39 -13.69 -7.72
CA LEU A 157 -10.31 -12.33 -7.17
C LEU A 157 -9.78 -11.30 -8.18
N LEU A 158 -9.06 -11.73 -9.22
CA LEU A 158 -8.43 -10.84 -10.21
C LEU A 158 -9.42 -9.88 -10.88
N PRO A 159 -10.55 -10.33 -11.45
CA PRO A 159 -11.51 -9.44 -12.07
C PRO A 159 -12.12 -8.43 -11.09
N ALA A 160 -12.33 -8.84 -9.83
CA ALA A 160 -12.94 -8.01 -8.80
C ALA A 160 -12.00 -6.90 -8.32
N THR A 161 -10.69 -7.10 -8.36
CA THR A 161 -9.69 -6.14 -7.87
C THR A 161 -9.05 -5.28 -8.95
N MET A 162 -9.09 -5.71 -10.22
CA MET A 162 -8.41 -5.04 -11.33
C MET A 162 -8.80 -3.56 -11.48
N GLN A 163 -10.09 -3.25 -11.34
CA GLN A 163 -10.57 -1.86 -11.45
C GLN A 163 -9.94 -0.97 -10.38
N PHE A 164 -9.80 -1.45 -9.15
CA PHE A 164 -9.19 -0.69 -8.06
C PHE A 164 -7.69 -0.51 -8.28
N ILE A 165 -7.00 -1.53 -8.81
CA ILE A 165 -5.59 -1.44 -9.19
C ILE A 165 -5.35 -0.36 -10.26
N LEU A 166 -6.27 -0.26 -11.24
CA LEU A 166 -6.20 0.76 -12.29
C LEU A 166 -6.42 2.18 -11.74
N GLU A 167 -7.43 2.36 -10.90
CA GLU A 167 -7.70 3.65 -10.23
C GLU A 167 -6.50 4.11 -9.39
N ASP A 168 -5.91 3.16 -8.68
CA ASP A 168 -4.72 3.37 -7.87
C ASP A 168 -3.49 3.77 -8.70
N TYR A 169 -3.28 3.11 -9.85
CA TYR A 169 -2.22 3.48 -10.78
C TYR A 169 -2.42 4.89 -11.33
N GLN A 170 -3.64 5.25 -11.73
CA GLN A 170 -3.98 6.57 -12.25
C GLN A 170 -3.71 7.66 -11.20
N TYR A 171 -4.07 7.40 -9.94
CA TYR A 171 -3.76 8.31 -8.85
C TYR A 171 -2.24 8.41 -8.61
N ASP A 172 -1.50 7.31 -8.55
CA ASP A 172 -0.06 7.35 -8.24
C ASP A 172 0.78 7.96 -9.37
N SER A 173 0.37 7.72 -10.63
CA SER A 173 1.03 8.27 -11.82
C SER A 173 0.69 9.75 -12.06
N GLN A 174 -0.42 10.25 -11.50
CA GLN A 174 -0.90 11.62 -11.73
C GLN A 174 -1.00 11.97 -13.23
N GLY A 175 -1.38 10.99 -14.06
CA GLY A 175 -1.47 11.13 -15.52
C GLY A 175 -0.13 11.15 -16.27
N LYS A 176 0.99 10.90 -15.58
CA LYS A 176 2.31 10.72 -16.21
C LYS A 176 2.47 9.31 -16.79
N SER A 177 3.58 9.08 -17.49
CA SER A 177 3.92 7.78 -18.10
C SER A 177 4.22 6.64 -17.11
N GLY A 178 4.26 6.93 -15.81
CA GLY A 178 4.47 5.95 -14.75
C GLY A 178 4.61 6.60 -13.39
N ILE A 179 4.98 5.78 -12.40
CA ILE A 179 5.08 6.20 -10.99
C ILE A 179 6.54 6.47 -10.64
N GLU A 180 6.83 7.73 -10.32
CA GLU A 180 8.13 8.18 -9.79
C GLU A 180 8.34 7.70 -8.35
N PHE A 181 9.61 7.66 -7.91
CA PHE A 181 9.96 7.16 -6.57
C PHE A 181 9.20 7.85 -5.42
N GLY A 182 9.04 9.18 -5.46
CA GLY A 182 8.31 9.90 -4.42
C GLY A 182 6.83 9.52 -4.33
N GLY A 183 6.17 9.31 -5.47
CA GLY A 183 4.79 8.81 -5.52
C GLY A 183 4.70 7.38 -4.98
N PHE A 184 5.66 6.53 -5.38
CA PHE A 184 5.76 5.16 -4.89
C PHE A 184 5.98 5.08 -3.37
N ALA A 185 6.90 5.87 -2.81
CA ALA A 185 7.20 5.88 -1.37
C ALA A 185 5.98 6.31 -0.53
N ASN A 186 5.24 7.34 -0.98
CA ASN A 186 3.97 7.72 -0.35
C ASN A 186 2.94 6.59 -0.41
N SER A 187 2.80 5.96 -1.58
CA SER A 187 1.89 4.82 -1.79
C SER A 187 2.23 3.64 -0.85
N MET A 188 3.51 3.36 -0.64
CA MET A 188 3.96 2.31 0.28
C MET A 188 3.75 2.67 1.75
N LEU A 189 3.83 3.94 2.14
CA LEU A 189 3.48 4.38 3.49
C LEU A 189 1.99 4.24 3.78
N GLU A 190 1.13 4.67 2.86
CA GLU A 190 -0.32 4.49 2.96
C GLU A 190 -0.66 3.01 3.11
N LEU A 191 0.01 2.15 2.34
CA LEU A 191 -0.14 0.70 2.46
C LEU A 191 0.33 0.22 3.84
N ALA A 192 1.55 0.56 4.27
CA ALA A 192 2.08 0.10 5.54
C ALA A 192 1.23 0.53 6.75
N ASP A 193 0.72 1.78 6.78
CA ASP A 193 -0.15 2.26 7.88
C ASP A 193 -1.45 1.44 8.00
N ASN A 194 -1.91 0.84 6.91
CA ASN A 194 -3.11 0.00 6.88
C ASN A 194 -2.89 -1.45 7.28
N TRP A 195 -1.66 -1.94 7.20
CA TRP A 195 -1.35 -3.35 7.39
C TRP A 195 -0.37 -3.58 8.55
N THR A 196 -0.03 -2.54 9.30
CA THR A 196 0.74 -2.57 10.54
C THR A 196 -0.12 -2.21 11.75
N ARG A 197 0.32 -2.61 12.94
CA ARG A 197 -0.40 -2.32 14.19
C ARG A 197 0.02 -0.98 14.80
N THR A 198 1.28 -0.58 14.59
CA THR A 198 1.84 0.65 15.13
C THR A 198 2.54 1.45 14.04
N ARG A 199 2.78 2.74 14.31
CA ARG A 199 3.57 3.64 13.46
C ARG A 199 5.04 3.69 13.86
N ALA A 200 5.52 2.67 14.54
CA ALA A 200 6.95 2.53 14.76
C ALA A 200 7.62 2.24 13.42
N VAL A 201 8.75 2.91 13.15
CA VAL A 201 9.57 2.66 11.96
C VAL A 201 9.86 1.16 11.78
N ALA A 202 10.13 0.46 12.88
CA ALA A 202 10.39 -0.99 12.87
C ALA A 202 9.23 -1.82 12.29
N ASP A 203 7.97 -1.47 12.58
CA ASP A 203 6.81 -2.19 12.06
C ASP A 203 6.65 -1.94 10.55
N PHE A 204 6.91 -0.71 10.11
CA PHE A 204 6.87 -0.33 8.70
C PHE A 204 7.99 -1.01 7.91
N VAL A 205 9.20 -1.06 8.47
CA VAL A 205 10.34 -1.78 7.91
C VAL A 205 10.02 -3.27 7.81
N ALA A 206 9.54 -3.89 8.89
CA ALA A 206 9.19 -5.31 8.89
C ALA A 206 8.08 -5.65 7.87
N PHE A 207 7.07 -4.78 7.74
CA PHE A 207 6.06 -4.91 6.70
C PHE A 207 6.68 -4.82 5.30
N THR A 208 7.53 -3.82 5.05
CA THR A 208 8.15 -3.60 3.75
C THR A 208 9.11 -4.72 3.38
N ASP A 209 9.88 -5.25 4.32
CA ASP A 209 10.77 -6.39 4.10
C ASP A 209 10.00 -7.65 3.69
N ARG A 210 8.82 -7.89 4.27
CA ARG A 210 7.93 -8.97 3.82
C ARG A 210 7.48 -8.78 2.38
N VAL A 211 7.11 -7.56 2.00
CA VAL A 211 6.73 -7.24 0.62
C VAL A 211 7.92 -7.40 -0.33
N ILE A 212 9.10 -6.91 0.04
CA ILE A 212 10.35 -7.09 -0.70
C ILE A 212 10.63 -8.58 -0.94
N GLY A 213 10.37 -9.44 0.04
CA GLY A 213 10.53 -10.90 -0.09
C GLY A 213 9.73 -11.52 -1.23
N LEU A 214 8.61 -10.92 -1.64
CA LEU A 214 7.76 -11.39 -2.74
C LEU A 214 8.37 -11.12 -4.13
N PHE A 215 9.29 -10.17 -4.20
CA PHE A 215 9.95 -9.76 -5.44
C PHE A 215 11.44 -9.97 -5.27
N PRO A 216 11.98 -11.20 -5.36
CA PRO A 216 13.42 -11.42 -5.27
C PRO A 216 14.15 -10.68 -6.39
N ALA A 217 15.41 -10.30 -6.16
CA ALA A 217 16.24 -9.79 -7.24
C ALA A 217 16.28 -10.85 -8.36
N ALA A 218 16.01 -10.44 -9.60
CA ALA A 218 16.22 -11.32 -10.75
C ALA A 218 17.65 -11.87 -10.64
N ALA A 219 17.81 -13.20 -10.72
CA ALA A 219 19.12 -13.85 -10.61
C ALA A 219 20.05 -13.19 -11.63
N SER A 220 20.89 -12.27 -11.16
CA SER A 220 22.03 -11.81 -11.91
C SER A 220 22.81 -13.07 -12.25
N GLN A 221 23.10 -13.28 -13.54
CA GLN A 221 24.05 -14.30 -14.00
C GLN A 221 25.21 -14.41 -13.00
N PRO A 222 25.70 -15.63 -12.72
CA PRO A 222 26.71 -15.84 -11.69
C PRO A 222 27.86 -14.85 -11.92
N GLN A 223 27.93 -13.84 -11.06
CA GLN A 223 29.02 -12.89 -11.06
C GLN A 223 30.28 -13.72 -10.81
N ARG A 224 31.19 -13.69 -11.79
CA ARG A 224 32.50 -14.28 -11.65
C ARG A 224 33.10 -13.78 -10.34
N THR A 225 33.28 -14.70 -9.41
CA THR A 225 34.00 -14.49 -8.15
C THR A 225 35.36 -13.87 -8.46
N GLY A 226 35.58 -12.61 -8.08
CA GLY A 226 36.89 -11.97 -8.22
C GLY A 226 36.93 -10.47 -8.43
N VAL A 227 35.81 -9.76 -8.54
CA VAL A 227 35.82 -8.28 -8.57
C VAL A 227 35.08 -7.78 -7.35
N SER A 228 35.74 -6.93 -6.56
CA SER A 228 35.11 -6.12 -5.52
C SER A 228 33.76 -5.62 -6.01
N ALA A 229 32.74 -5.61 -5.16
CA ALA A 229 31.41 -5.11 -5.49
C ALA A 229 31.41 -3.56 -5.59
N ASP A 230 32.34 -3.03 -6.38
CA ASP A 230 32.51 -1.62 -6.68
C ASP A 230 31.49 -1.29 -7.76
N PHE A 231 30.30 -0.92 -7.29
CA PHE A 231 29.32 -0.25 -8.13
C PHE A 231 29.81 1.17 -8.40
N THR A 232 30.21 1.47 -9.63
CA THR A 232 30.60 2.82 -10.03
C THR A 232 29.37 3.72 -10.07
N LEU A 233 29.24 4.62 -9.09
CA LEU A 233 28.17 5.62 -9.03
C LEU A 233 28.43 6.72 -10.07
N SER A 234 27.41 7.04 -10.87
CA SER A 234 27.42 8.27 -11.68
C SER A 234 27.52 9.49 -10.74
N PRO A 235 28.30 10.53 -11.08
CA PRO A 235 28.39 11.79 -10.32
C PRO A 235 27.04 12.49 -10.09
N GLU A 236 25.99 12.08 -10.79
CA GLU A 236 24.62 12.63 -10.73
C GLU A 236 23.71 11.88 -9.73
N ALA A 237 24.23 10.87 -9.03
CA ALA A 237 23.47 10.04 -8.10
C ALA A 237 23.25 10.72 -6.74
N PHE A 238 22.40 11.74 -6.71
CA PHE A 238 21.81 12.27 -5.47
C PHE A 238 20.52 11.51 -5.12
N PHE A 239 20.60 10.21 -4.87
CA PHE A 239 19.54 9.48 -4.18
C PHE A 239 20.19 8.27 -3.55
N ARG A 240 19.94 8.06 -2.24
CA ARG A 240 19.94 6.81 -1.43
C ARG A 240 20.36 7.22 -0.02
N GLY A 241 19.43 7.17 0.94
CA GLY A 241 19.59 7.56 2.34
C GLY A 241 20.62 6.75 3.16
N GLY A 242 21.88 6.72 2.73
CA GLY A 242 23.03 6.31 3.53
C GLY A 242 23.92 7.53 3.75
N VAL A 243 24.53 7.64 4.94
CA VAL A 243 25.61 8.61 5.16
C VAL A 243 26.76 8.23 4.23
N VAL A 244 26.97 9.02 3.19
CA VAL A 244 28.15 8.92 2.34
C VAL A 244 29.24 9.73 3.03
N VAL A 245 30.25 9.05 3.57
CA VAL A 245 31.38 9.75 4.19
C VAL A 245 32.47 9.93 3.14
N PRO A 246 32.99 11.15 2.93
CA PRO A 246 34.16 11.35 2.08
C PRO A 246 35.35 10.65 2.72
N ARG A 247 35.99 9.75 1.97
CA ARG A 247 37.24 9.10 2.32
C ARG A 247 38.30 9.54 1.33
N THR A 248 39.36 10.15 1.82
CA THR A 248 40.50 10.49 0.95
C THR A 248 41.39 9.27 0.82
N ASP A 249 41.43 8.66 -0.36
CA ASP A 249 42.40 7.62 -0.72
C ASP A 249 43.27 8.16 -1.85
N ASN A 250 44.59 8.15 -1.65
CA ASN A 250 45.61 8.56 -2.64
C ASN A 250 45.42 9.96 -3.27
N GLY A 251 44.86 10.92 -2.51
CA GLY A 251 44.66 12.30 -2.99
C GLY A 251 43.38 12.49 -3.81
N GLU A 252 42.62 11.43 -4.07
CA GLU A 252 41.28 11.50 -4.62
C GLU A 252 40.25 11.32 -3.50
N THR A 253 39.16 12.11 -3.55
CA THR A 253 38.05 11.95 -2.60
C THR A 253 37.15 10.85 -3.11
N ALA A 254 37.26 9.67 -2.52
CA ALA A 254 36.38 8.54 -2.74
C ALA A 254 35.19 8.63 -1.78
N TYR A 255 33.99 8.36 -2.28
CA TYR A 255 32.78 8.38 -1.48
C TYR A 255 32.40 6.94 -1.12
N VAL A 256 32.63 6.55 0.14
CA VAL A 256 32.43 5.17 0.59
C VAL A 256 31.14 5.07 1.39
N ARG A 257 30.31 4.08 1.03
CA ARG A 257 29.07 3.79 1.75
C ARG A 257 29.38 3.11 3.08
N THR A 258 28.87 3.66 4.17
CA THR A 258 28.90 2.98 5.48
C THR A 258 27.55 2.28 5.71
N THR A 259 27.57 0.98 5.99
CA THR A 259 26.46 0.30 6.66
C THR A 259 26.56 0.59 8.15
N LEU A 260 25.45 1.02 8.79
CA LEU A 260 25.31 0.92 10.24
C LEU A 260 25.04 -0.54 10.62
#